data_AF-A0A397H5I3-F1
#
_entry.id   AF-A0A397H5I3-F1
#
_cell.length_a   1.000
_cell.length_b   1.000
_cell.length_c   1.000
_cell.angle_alpha   90.00
_cell.angle_beta   90.00
_cell.angle_gamma   90.00
#
_symmetry.space_group_name_H-M   'P 1'
#
loop_
_entity.id
_entity.type
_entity.pdbx_description
1 polymer ?
#
loop_
_entity_poly.entity_id
_entity_poly.type
_entity_poly.pdbx_seq_one_letter_code
_entity_poly.pdbx_strand_id
1 'polypeptide(L)'
;MSNFETLLANMNMNNIRLSPEIDEVLNFFNSKRPMRDHNRCHAFMIFRYSVAKECKRIGESNAILIGRATNHLWNTSTSQEKAEYSNLSQRIKSHYN
;
A
#
# COMPACT_ATOMS: atom_id res chain seq x y z
N MET A 1 6.77 -2.89 -22.67
CA MET A 1 7.12 -3.13 -21.25
C MET A 1 7.48 -1.79 -20.64
N SER A 2 6.76 -1.34 -19.60
CA SER A 2 7.26 -0.19 -18.82
C SER A 2 8.57 -0.63 -18.14
N ASN A 3 9.58 0.24 -18.15
CA ASN A 3 10.78 -0.01 -17.37
C ASN A 3 10.57 0.53 -15.94
N PHE A 4 11.38 0.05 -14.99
CA PHE A 4 11.24 0.40 -13.57
C PHE A 4 11.29 1.92 -13.32
N GLU A 5 12.17 2.63 -14.01
CA GLU A 5 12.33 4.09 -13.88
C GLU A 5 11.11 4.86 -14.41
N THR A 6 10.59 4.46 -15.56
CA THR A 6 9.35 5.02 -16.14
C THR A 6 8.16 4.78 -15.22
N LEU A 7 8.10 3.61 -14.58
CA LEU A 7 7.06 3.32 -13.60
C LEU A 7 7.14 4.30 -12.42
N LEU A 8 8.32 4.48 -11.81
CA LEU A 8 8.49 5.41 -10.70
C LEU A 8 8.18 6.86 -11.08
N ALA A 9 8.62 7.30 -12.26
CA ALA A 9 8.38 8.66 -12.74
C ALA A 9 6.89 8.98 -12.97
N ASN A 10 6.10 7.96 -13.32
CA ASN A 10 4.66 8.12 -13.59
C ASN A 10 3.78 7.96 -12.35
N MET A 11 4.31 7.46 -11.23
CA MET A 11 3.55 7.35 -9.98
C MET A 11 3.33 8.72 -9.36
N ASN A 12 2.08 9.03 -9.02
CA ASN A 12 1.79 10.19 -8.21
C ASN A 12 2.01 9.85 -6.73
N MET A 13 3.14 10.31 -6.18
CA MET A 13 3.49 10.11 -4.77
C MET A 13 2.45 10.68 -3.80
N ASN A 14 1.68 11.70 -4.19
CA ASN A 14 0.61 12.22 -3.33
C ASN A 14 -0.53 11.20 -3.17
N ASN A 15 -0.83 10.40 -4.20
CA ASN A 15 -1.83 9.33 -4.12
C ASN A 15 -1.37 8.16 -3.26
N ILE A 16 -0.06 7.98 -3.11
CA ILE A 16 0.54 6.96 -2.24
C ILE A 16 0.74 7.50 -0.82
N ARG A 17 1.00 8.79 -0.64
CA ARG A 17 1.14 9.41 0.69
C ARG A 17 -0.19 9.59 1.40
N LEU A 18 -1.24 9.87 0.64
CA LEU A 18 -2.60 9.87 1.17
C LEU A 18 -2.96 8.43 1.55
N SER A 19 -2.80 8.15 2.84
CA SER A 19 -3.21 6.88 3.42
C SER A 19 -4.66 6.60 3.04
N PRO A 20 -4.96 5.42 2.46
CA PRO A 20 -6.30 5.08 2.00
C PRO A 20 -7.29 5.07 3.16
N GLU A 21 -8.57 5.25 2.84
CA GLU A 21 -9.63 5.23 3.84
C GLU A 21 -9.71 3.86 4.55
N ILE A 22 -10.07 3.88 5.83
CA ILE A 22 -10.15 2.66 6.65
C ILE A 22 -11.08 1.64 6.01
N ASP A 23 -12.28 2.05 5.57
CA ASP A 23 -13.27 1.16 4.98
C ASP A 23 -12.79 0.53 3.66
N GLU A 24 -12.04 1.29 2.86
CA GLU A 24 -11.42 0.78 1.63
C GLU A 24 -10.41 -0.33 1.95
N VAL A 25 -9.55 -0.10 2.94
CA VAL A 25 -8.53 -1.06 3.36
C VAL A 25 -9.17 -2.29 4.01
N LEU A 26 -10.18 -2.10 4.85
CA LEU A 26 -10.97 -3.18 5.46
C LEU A 26 -11.62 -4.07 4.40
N ASN A 27 -12.30 -3.47 3.41
CA ASN A 27 -12.92 -4.20 2.31
C ASN A 27 -11.90 -5.01 1.51
N PHE A 28 -10.73 -4.44 1.23
CA PHE A 28 -9.65 -5.16 0.55
C PHE A 28 -9.20 -6.39 1.35
N PHE A 29 -8.93 -6.24 2.65
CA PHE A 29 -8.48 -7.34 3.50
C PHE A 29 -9.56 -8.40 3.77
N ASN A 30 -10.84 -8.01 3.84
CA ASN A 30 -11.97 -8.93 4.00
C ASN A 30 -12.25 -9.72 2.70
N SER A 31 -12.02 -9.12 1.52
CA SER A 31 -12.26 -9.76 0.21
C SER A 31 -11.24 -10.83 -0.16
N LYS A 32 -10.00 -10.70 0.32
CA LYS A 32 -9.00 -11.76 0.25
C LYS A 32 -9.36 -12.74 1.38
N ARG A 33 -9.69 -14.01 1.08
CA ARG A 33 -10.03 -15.10 2.04
C ARG A 33 -9.55 -14.75 3.45
N PRO A 34 -10.42 -14.78 4.47
CA PRO A 34 -10.27 -13.98 5.67
C PRO A 34 -8.81 -14.05 6.07
N MET A 35 -8.12 -12.90 6.05
CA MET A 35 -6.87 -12.77 6.77
C MET A 35 -7.21 -13.12 8.22
N ARG A 36 -7.23 -14.43 8.55
CA ARG A 36 -7.57 -15.02 9.85
C ARG A 36 -6.59 -14.56 10.94
N ASP A 37 -5.62 -13.78 10.52
CA ASP A 37 -4.54 -13.23 11.29
C ASP A 37 -4.52 -11.73 10.98
N HIS A 38 -5.46 -10.98 11.56
CA HIS A 38 -5.48 -9.50 11.54
C HIS A 38 -4.16 -8.92 12.06
N ASN A 39 -3.36 -9.74 12.75
CA ASN A 39 -2.00 -9.43 13.10
C ASN A 39 -1.17 -9.05 11.86
N ARG A 40 -1.44 -9.63 10.68
CA ARG A 40 -0.77 -9.37 9.39
C ARG A 40 -1.12 -8.04 8.73
N CYS A 41 -2.14 -7.31 9.20
CA CYS A 41 -2.40 -5.96 8.74
C CYS A 41 -1.37 -5.01 9.38
N HIS A 42 -0.22 -4.87 8.74
CA HIS A 42 0.85 -3.97 9.17
C HIS A 42 1.04 -2.84 8.16
N ALA A 43 1.66 -1.75 8.61
CA ALA A 43 1.94 -0.55 7.82
C ALA A 43 2.39 -0.83 6.37
N PHE A 44 3.34 -1.76 6.20
CA PHE A 44 3.86 -2.14 4.88
C PHE A 44 2.81 -2.75 3.94
N MET A 45 1.84 -3.52 4.45
CA MET A 45 0.79 -4.12 3.63
C MET A 45 -0.20 -3.08 3.12
N ILE A 46 -0.53 -2.10 3.97
CA ILE A 46 -1.39 -0.97 3.59
C ILE A 46 -0.66 -0.08 2.58
N PHE A 47 0.63 0.19 2.79
CA PHE A 47 1.46 0.90 1.84
C PHE A 47 1.52 0.20 0.48
N ARG A 48 1.75 -1.12 0.49
CA ARG A 48 1.73 -1.95 -0.73
C ARG A 48 0.39 -1.88 -1.46
N TYR A 49 -0.72 -1.81 -0.73
CA TYR A 49 -2.04 -1.60 -1.32
C TYR A 49 -2.11 -0.26 -2.05
N SER A 50 -1.68 0.84 -1.42
CA SER A 50 -1.66 2.18 -2.05
C SER A 50 -0.80 2.21 -3.32
N VAL A 51 0.39 1.60 -3.27
CA VAL A 51 1.27 1.50 -4.46
C VAL A 51 0.60 0.69 -5.56
N ALA A 52 -0.01 -0.45 -5.24
CA ALA A 52 -0.71 -1.28 -6.23
C ALA A 52 -1.93 -0.57 -6.83
N LYS A 53 -2.67 0.22 -6.04
CA LYS A 53 -3.80 1.05 -6.49
C LYS A 53 -3.33 2.12 -7.47
N GLU A 54 -2.23 2.80 -7.16
CA GLU A 54 -1.64 3.82 -8.05
C GLU A 54 -1.08 3.20 -9.33
N CYS A 55 -0.39 2.06 -9.24
CA CYS A 55 0.09 1.32 -10.42
C CYS A 55 -1.07 0.95 -11.34
N LYS A 56 -2.17 0.43 -10.78
CA LYS A 56 -3.38 0.09 -11.53
C LYS A 56 -3.99 1.31 -12.21
N ARG A 57 -3.99 2.48 -11.56
CA ARG A 57 -4.49 3.75 -12.13
C ARG A 57 -3.72 4.16 -13.38
N ILE A 58 -2.40 3.94 -13.42
CA ILE A 58 -1.53 4.24 -14.58
C ILE A 58 -1.41 3.07 -15.56
N GLY A 59 -2.22 2.02 -15.41
CA GLY A 59 -2.26 0.88 -16.33
C GLY A 59 -1.16 -0.16 -16.11
N GLU A 60 -0.42 -0.11 -15.00
CA GLU A 60 0.59 -1.11 -14.66
C GLU A 60 0.00 -2.22 -13.77
N SER A 61 0.15 -3.46 -14.22
CA SER A 61 -0.37 -4.65 -13.54
C SER A 61 0.68 -5.75 -13.32
N ASN A 62 1.93 -5.53 -13.73
CA ASN A 62 3.02 -6.47 -13.54
C ASN A 62 3.40 -6.56 -12.06
N ALA A 63 3.04 -7.68 -11.44
CA ALA A 63 3.27 -7.92 -10.01
C ALA A 63 4.75 -7.82 -9.60
N ILE A 64 5.68 -8.16 -10.50
CA ILE A 64 7.13 -8.06 -10.24
C ILE A 64 7.54 -6.59 -10.15
N LEU A 65 7.11 -5.77 -11.12
CA LEU A 65 7.42 -4.33 -11.12
C LEU A 65 6.78 -3.61 -9.94
N ILE A 66 5.52 -3.91 -9.63
CA ILE A 66 4.81 -3.36 -8.46
C ILE A 66 5.53 -3.73 -7.17
N GLY A 67 5.99 -4.98 -7.04
CA GLY A 67 6.75 -5.43 -5.86
C GLY A 67 8.09 -4.69 -5.72
N ARG A 68 8.83 -4.52 -6.82
CA ARG A 68 10.07 -3.74 -6.83
C ARG A 68 9.82 -2.29 -6.45
N ALA A 69 8.79 -1.66 -7.02
CA ALA A 69 8.45 -0.27 -6.74
C ALA A 69 8.03 -0.09 -5.27
N THR A 70 7.21 -1.00 -4.76
CA THR A 70 6.82 -1.01 -3.33
C THR A 70 8.03 -1.04 -2.43
N ASN A 71 8.97 -1.97 -2.65
CA ASN A 71 10.17 -2.09 -1.82
C ASN A 71 11.06 -0.86 -1.91
N HIS A 72 11.27 -0.34 -3.12
CA HIS A 72 12.06 0.87 -3.34
C HIS A 72 11.45 2.05 -2.59
N LEU A 73 10.17 2.34 -2.83
CA LEU A 73 9.47 3.46 -2.23
C LEU A 73 9.42 3.35 -0.71
N TRP A 74 9.14 2.17 -0.16
CA TRP A 74 9.14 1.97 1.30
C TRP A 74 10.51 2.22 1.92
N ASN A 75 11.59 1.81 1.27
CA ASN A 75 12.95 2.04 1.77
C ASN A 75 13.35 3.52 1.69
N THR A 76 12.84 4.25 0.70
CA THR A 76 13.06 5.70 0.55
C THR A 76 12.07 6.55 1.36
N SER A 77 10.99 5.98 1.89
CA SER A 77 10.03 6.69 2.72
C SER A 77 10.64 7.16 4.04
N THR A 78 10.27 8.39 4.41
CA THR A 78 10.59 9.03 5.68
C THR A 78 9.91 8.30 6.85
N SER A 79 10.45 8.51 8.06
CA SER A 79 9.84 7.98 9.29
C SER A 79 8.41 8.48 9.49
N GLN A 80 8.11 9.72 9.08
CA GLN A 80 6.78 10.30 9.19
C GLN A 80 5.76 9.57 8.29
N GLU A 81 6.09 9.34 7.03
CA GLU A 81 5.24 8.58 6.11
C GLU A 81 4.99 7.16 6.64
N LYS A 82 6.02 6.49 7.14
CA LYS A 82 5.88 5.16 7.74
C LYS A 82 5.01 5.18 9.00
N ALA A 83 5.05 6.26 9.78
CA ALA A 83 4.23 6.42 10.97
C ALA A 83 2.75 6.58 10.62
N GLU A 84 2.39 7.28 9.54
CA GLU A 84 1.00 7.39 9.08
C GLU A 84 0.39 6.02 8.77
N TYR A 85 1.12 5.19 8.03
CA TYR A 85 0.72 3.81 7.75
C TYR A 85 0.67 2.92 9.00
N SER A 86 1.56 3.16 9.95
CA SER A 86 1.56 2.45 11.24
C SER A 86 0.33 2.83 12.06
N ASN A 87 0.01 4.12 12.16
CA ASN A 87 -1.17 4.62 12.84
C ASN A 87 -2.45 4.08 12.19
N LEU A 88 -2.51 4.06 10.85
CA LEU A 88 -3.65 3.48 10.13
C LEU A 88 -3.79 1.98 10.43
N SER A 89 -2.69 1.22 10.45
CA SER A 89 -2.73 -0.20 10.80
C SER A 89 -3.23 -0.45 12.22
N GLN A 90 -2.87 0.42 13.18
CA GLN A 90 -3.37 0.34 14.55
C GLN A 90 -4.87 0.63 14.62
N ARG A 91 -5.33 1.67 13.92
CA ARG A 91 -6.77 2.01 13.84
C ARG A 91 -7.57 0.85 13.25
N ILE A 92 -7.09 0.24 12.17
CA ILE A 92 -7.72 -0.95 11.58
C ILE A 92 -7.78 -2.10 12.59
N LYS A 93 -6.69 -2.38 13.31
CA LYS A 93 -6.67 -3.42 14.34
C LYS A 93 -7.68 -3.15 15.47
N SER A 94 -7.86 -1.90 15.88
CA SER A 94 -8.88 -1.55 16.88
C SER A 94 -10.32 -1.71 16.41
N HIS A 95 -10.60 -1.81 15.10
CA HIS A 95 -11.95 -2.10 14.61
C HIS A 95 -12.33 -3.60 14.74
N TYR A 96 -11.37 -4.48 15.01
CA TYR A 96 -11.60 -5.93 15.12
C TYR A 96 -11.46 -6.49 16.54
N ASN A 97 -11.01 -5.68 17.49
CA ASN A 97 -10.95 -6.00 18.92
C ASN A 97 -12.17 -5.42 19.65
#